data_AF-A0AAV3GGA1-F1
#
_entry.id   AF-A0AAV3GGA1-F1
#
_cell.length_a   1.000
_cell.length_b   1.000
_cell.length_c   1.000
_cell.angle_alpha   90.00
_cell.angle_beta   90.00
_cell.angle_gamma   90.00
#
_symmetry.space_group_name_H-M   'P 1'
#
loop_
_entity.id
_entity.type
_entity.pdbx_description
1 polymer ?
#
loop_
_entity_poly.entity_id
_entity_poly.type
_entity_poly.pdbx_seq_one_letter_code
_entity_poly.pdbx_strand_id
1 'polypeptide(L)'
;MIQLNKWQKELQALQKANYQETDNQLFNVYRQSLIDIKKRLKVYTENAESLSFSTRLEVERLFSVADEINAILQLNSPKVEKTIKGYSAKQAEQGYYGLWYTLEQSQNIALSMPLINHDYIMNLVNAPVAGKRLSKRLYKYRDELAQNVTNNIITGLFEGKSYAEIARWINEETEASYKQALRIARTEAGRTQSVTTQKGYEEAKELGINIKKKWLATIDKHTRRTHQELDGKEVDVDEEFTIRGHSAKGPRMFGVASEDVNCRCTTIEVVDGISPELRKDNESKEMSEFKSYDDWFKGRIRGEITDDLADKAMSLKKFIEGVDLGDWDHLSEAEMEALEAEYEEKSMQLEKILAENPDILRLKEVPKDLKTALAENLFEIKEIDELFYNTENYLNWRQIITDEQYEAIFNYAASSDYMNYYLRHPENIEKLITGSGLDKLKLQVMDLQEILGRYTAQTDFTVYRGSDVVYNLDELVPGTERVFDKAFLSSSLDRAAAQSFAKNASSPVFYEIDVKKGSKVGAYIEEISKYGEKEKEFLFNASTKFKIISVNKTDEALYLKLEAIE
;
A
#
# COMPACT_ATOMS: atom_id res chain seq x y z
N MET A 1 -28.49 21.25 6.30
CA MET A 1 -27.26 20.50 6.66
C MET A 1 -27.41 18.97 6.48
N ILE A 2 -28.43 18.29 7.03
CA ILE A 2 -28.74 16.86 6.74
C ILE A 2 -28.87 16.56 5.23
N GLN A 3 -29.43 17.51 4.47
CA GLN A 3 -29.58 17.39 3.01
C GLN A 3 -28.24 17.39 2.25
N LEU A 4 -27.28 18.25 2.64
CA LEU A 4 -25.94 18.32 2.01
C LEU A 4 -25.24 16.95 2.01
N ASN A 5 -25.41 16.21 3.12
CA ASN A 5 -24.83 14.88 3.33
C ASN A 5 -25.53 13.77 2.52
N LYS A 6 -26.81 13.96 2.16
CA LYS A 6 -27.55 13.02 1.29
C LYS A 6 -27.04 13.11 -0.15
N TRP A 7 -26.77 14.32 -0.63
CA TRP A 7 -26.39 14.56 -2.03
C TRP A 7 -24.97 14.12 -2.34
N GLN A 8 -24.04 14.35 -1.40
CA GLN A 8 -22.70 13.80 -1.50
C GLN A 8 -22.71 12.27 -1.60
N LYS A 9 -23.61 11.60 -0.87
CA LYS A 9 -23.79 10.14 -1.00
C LYS A 9 -24.30 9.74 -2.39
N GLU A 10 -25.23 10.49 -2.96
CA GLU A 10 -25.74 10.22 -4.33
C GLU A 10 -24.66 10.40 -5.39
N LEU A 11 -23.88 11.49 -5.34
CA LEU A 11 -22.74 11.73 -6.24
C LEU A 11 -21.68 10.62 -6.11
N GLN A 12 -21.34 10.22 -4.88
CA GLN A 12 -20.41 9.12 -4.64
C GLN A 12 -20.93 7.78 -5.16
N ALA A 13 -22.23 7.51 -5.02
CA ALA A 13 -22.85 6.29 -5.55
C ALA A 13 -22.79 6.25 -7.09
N LEU A 14 -23.06 7.38 -7.75
CA LEU A 14 -22.94 7.51 -9.20
C LEU A 14 -21.50 7.34 -9.69
N GLN A 15 -20.52 7.92 -8.99
CA GLN A 15 -19.10 7.73 -9.29
C GLN A 15 -18.69 6.26 -9.16
N LYS A 16 -19.12 5.59 -8.08
CA LYS A 16 -18.85 4.17 -7.85
C LYS A 16 -19.47 3.30 -8.95
N ALA A 17 -20.71 3.57 -9.34
CA ALA A 17 -21.39 2.83 -10.40
C ALA A 17 -20.67 3.00 -11.76
N ASN A 18 -20.31 4.21 -12.14
CA ASN A 18 -19.57 4.48 -13.38
C ASN A 18 -18.19 3.80 -13.38
N TYR A 19 -17.51 3.81 -12.24
CA TYR A 19 -16.24 3.11 -12.07
C TYR A 19 -16.42 1.60 -12.26
N GLN A 20 -17.39 0.98 -11.59
CA GLN A 20 -17.67 -0.46 -11.71
C GLN A 20 -18.08 -0.87 -13.13
N GLU A 21 -18.88 -0.05 -13.82
CA GLU A 21 -19.25 -0.27 -15.21
C GLU A 21 -18.00 -0.31 -16.11
N THR A 22 -17.11 0.67 -15.96
CA THR A 22 -15.87 0.79 -16.73
C THR A 22 -14.92 -0.37 -16.43
N ASP A 23 -14.79 -0.72 -15.16
CA ASP A 23 -13.98 -1.85 -14.70
C ASP A 23 -14.42 -3.16 -15.36
N ASN A 24 -15.72 -3.45 -15.30
CA ASN A 24 -16.34 -4.61 -15.95
C ASN A 24 -16.15 -4.60 -17.48
N GLN A 25 -16.30 -3.45 -18.13
CA GLN A 25 -16.09 -3.33 -19.58
C GLN A 25 -14.64 -3.64 -19.95
N LEU A 26 -13.66 -3.08 -19.25
CA LEU A 26 -12.24 -3.33 -19.49
C LEU A 26 -11.90 -4.80 -19.21
N PHE A 27 -12.33 -5.34 -18.06
CA PHE A 27 -12.12 -6.73 -17.69
C PHE A 27 -12.62 -7.68 -18.78
N ASN A 28 -13.83 -7.44 -19.31
CA ASN A 28 -14.40 -8.26 -20.36
C ASN A 28 -13.62 -8.21 -21.68
N VAL A 29 -13.04 -7.06 -22.04
CA VAL A 29 -12.19 -6.93 -23.25
C VAL A 29 -10.90 -7.73 -23.11
N TYR A 30 -10.23 -7.63 -21.96
CA TYR A 30 -9.00 -8.37 -21.71
C TYR A 30 -9.25 -9.87 -21.53
N ARG A 31 -10.34 -10.25 -20.84
CA ARG A 31 -10.78 -11.64 -20.73
C ARG A 31 -11.06 -12.27 -22.09
N GLN A 32 -11.74 -11.54 -22.99
CA GLN A 32 -12.00 -12.03 -24.34
C GLN A 32 -10.69 -12.21 -25.12
N SER A 33 -9.79 -11.22 -25.05
CA SER A 33 -8.45 -11.30 -25.67
C SER A 33 -7.69 -12.54 -25.17
N LEU A 34 -7.69 -12.79 -23.86
CA LEU A 34 -7.06 -13.96 -23.25
C LEU A 34 -7.65 -15.28 -23.76
N ILE A 35 -8.97 -15.37 -23.86
CA ILE A 35 -9.67 -16.56 -24.37
C ILE A 35 -9.22 -16.83 -25.81
N ASP A 36 -9.17 -15.80 -26.65
CA ASP A 36 -8.82 -15.95 -28.07
C ASP A 36 -7.33 -16.30 -28.25
N ILE A 37 -6.44 -15.70 -27.45
CA ILE A 37 -5.02 -16.06 -27.39
C ILE A 37 -4.85 -17.53 -26.96
N LYS A 38 -5.52 -17.97 -25.89
CA LYS A 38 -5.44 -19.36 -25.40
C LYS A 38 -5.96 -20.37 -26.42
N LYS A 39 -7.06 -20.05 -27.11
CA LYS A 39 -7.56 -20.88 -28.22
C LYS A 39 -6.50 -21.04 -29.31
N ARG A 40 -5.83 -19.93 -29.70
CA ARG A 40 -4.80 -20.00 -30.73
C ARG A 40 -3.58 -20.79 -30.29
N LEU A 41 -3.14 -20.59 -29.05
CA LEU A 41 -2.05 -21.35 -28.45
C LEU A 41 -2.38 -22.86 -28.38
N LYS A 42 -3.61 -23.22 -28.00
CA LYS A 42 -4.03 -24.64 -27.90
C LYS A 42 -3.98 -25.35 -29.25
N VAL A 43 -4.54 -24.74 -30.29
CA VAL A 43 -4.48 -25.25 -31.67
C VAL A 43 -3.02 -25.45 -32.10
N TYR A 44 -2.13 -24.56 -31.67
CA TYR A 44 -0.70 -24.71 -31.95
C TYR A 44 -0.07 -25.89 -31.20
N THR A 45 -0.27 -26.01 -29.88
CA THR A 45 0.36 -27.06 -29.07
C THR A 45 -0.09 -28.47 -29.46
N GLU A 46 -1.36 -28.66 -29.83
CA GLU A 46 -1.89 -29.96 -30.29
C GLU A 46 -1.31 -30.38 -31.66
N ASN A 47 -0.90 -29.43 -32.50
CA ASN A 47 -0.30 -29.70 -33.81
C ASN A 47 1.23 -29.84 -33.76
N ALA A 48 1.87 -29.48 -32.64
CA ALA A 48 3.33 -29.50 -32.47
C ALA A 48 3.90 -30.88 -32.16
N GLU A 49 3.12 -31.81 -31.59
CA GLU A 49 3.58 -33.13 -31.13
C GLU A 49 3.95 -34.13 -32.26
N SER A 50 3.85 -33.78 -33.55
CA SER A 50 3.80 -34.78 -34.64
C SER A 50 4.86 -34.79 -35.75
N LEU A 51 5.92 -33.97 -35.82
CA LEU A 51 6.85 -34.00 -36.99
C LEU A 51 8.32 -33.59 -36.71
N SER A 52 9.27 -33.96 -37.60
CA SER A 52 10.66 -33.44 -37.71
C SER A 52 11.02 -33.07 -39.17
N PHE A 53 12.04 -32.21 -39.40
CA PHE A 53 12.00 -30.95 -40.23
C PHE A 53 11.37 -29.76 -39.48
N SER A 54 11.03 -30.04 -38.22
CA SER A 54 10.18 -29.28 -37.33
C SER A 54 10.76 -27.96 -36.87
N THR A 55 12.03 -27.84 -36.51
CA THR A 55 12.50 -26.65 -35.77
C THR A 55 12.41 -25.34 -36.56
N ARG A 56 12.67 -25.34 -37.87
CA ARG A 56 12.50 -24.13 -38.71
C ARG A 56 11.02 -23.80 -38.93
N LEU A 57 10.21 -24.84 -39.19
CA LEU A 57 8.76 -24.73 -39.33
C LEU A 57 8.08 -24.32 -38.00
N GLU A 58 8.63 -24.74 -36.87
CA GLU A 58 8.21 -24.43 -35.51
C GLU A 58 8.49 -22.98 -35.17
N VAL A 59 9.67 -22.46 -35.54
CA VAL A 59 10.01 -21.04 -35.45
C VAL A 59 9.16 -20.18 -36.39
N GLU A 60 8.97 -20.55 -37.65
CA GLU A 60 8.08 -19.84 -38.58
C GLU A 60 6.62 -19.84 -38.10
N ARG A 61 6.14 -20.96 -37.55
CA ARG A 61 4.80 -21.07 -36.94
C ARG A 61 4.69 -20.26 -35.65
N LEU A 62 5.76 -20.16 -34.87
CA LEU A 62 5.82 -19.32 -33.66
C LEU A 62 5.61 -17.86 -34.01
N PHE A 63 6.28 -17.38 -35.05
CA PHE A 63 6.07 -16.03 -35.57
C PHE A 63 4.64 -15.84 -36.07
N SER A 64 4.06 -16.82 -36.77
CA SER A 64 2.64 -16.77 -37.18
C SER A 64 1.67 -16.69 -35.99
N VAL A 65 1.87 -17.47 -34.94
CA VAL A 65 1.03 -17.42 -33.73
C VAL A 65 1.20 -16.08 -33.02
N ALA A 66 2.43 -15.57 -32.94
CA ALA A 66 2.72 -14.24 -32.40
C ALA A 66 2.02 -13.11 -33.19
N ASP A 67 2.04 -13.18 -34.52
CA ASP A 67 1.36 -12.22 -35.40
C ASP A 67 -0.16 -12.24 -35.20
N GLU A 68 -0.75 -13.42 -35.03
CA GLU A 68 -2.17 -13.57 -34.77
C GLU A 68 -2.57 -13.06 -33.38
N ILE A 69 -1.73 -13.30 -32.37
CA ILE A 69 -1.91 -12.73 -31.03
C ILE A 69 -1.85 -11.20 -31.09
N ASN A 70 -0.88 -10.65 -31.82
CA ASN A 70 -0.77 -9.21 -32.02
C ASN A 70 -2.03 -8.67 -32.72
N ALA A 71 -2.55 -9.36 -33.73
CA ALA A 71 -3.80 -8.99 -34.39
C ALA A 71 -5.00 -8.98 -33.43
N ILE A 72 -5.15 -9.98 -32.55
CA ILE A 72 -6.19 -10.01 -31.51
C ILE A 72 -6.12 -8.77 -30.61
N LEU A 73 -4.92 -8.43 -30.13
CA LEU A 73 -4.70 -7.28 -29.25
C LEU A 73 -4.93 -5.95 -29.97
N GLN A 74 -4.54 -5.84 -31.25
CA GLN A 74 -4.81 -4.66 -32.07
C GLN A 74 -6.30 -4.45 -32.31
N LEU A 75 -7.06 -5.51 -32.63
CA LEU A 75 -8.51 -5.45 -32.85
C LEU A 75 -9.26 -4.94 -31.61
N ASN A 76 -8.79 -5.28 -30.41
CA ASN A 76 -9.42 -4.86 -29.16
C ASN A 76 -8.97 -3.48 -28.65
N SER A 77 -7.87 -2.92 -29.18
CA SER A 77 -7.31 -1.62 -28.75
C SER A 77 -8.31 -0.45 -28.88
N PRO A 78 -9.08 -0.29 -29.98
CA PRO A 78 -10.07 0.77 -30.10
C PRO A 78 -11.18 0.69 -29.05
N LYS A 79 -11.55 -0.53 -28.63
CA LYS A 79 -12.58 -0.75 -27.61
C LYS A 79 -12.09 -0.29 -26.23
N VAL A 80 -10.85 -0.62 -25.87
CA VAL A 80 -10.20 -0.11 -24.65
C VAL A 80 -10.15 1.42 -24.65
N GLU A 81 -9.67 2.02 -25.75
CA GLU A 81 -9.58 3.48 -25.87
C GLU A 81 -10.96 4.14 -25.75
N LYS A 82 -11.98 3.61 -26.44
CA LYS A 82 -13.35 4.13 -26.38
C LYS A 82 -13.94 4.05 -24.97
N THR A 83 -13.76 2.92 -24.26
CA THR A 83 -14.22 2.75 -22.88
C THR A 83 -13.58 3.78 -21.95
N ILE A 84 -12.26 3.99 -22.04
CA ILE A 84 -11.56 4.96 -21.20
C ILE A 84 -11.99 6.40 -21.52
N LYS A 85 -12.11 6.77 -22.79
CA LYS A 85 -12.58 8.09 -23.20
C LYS A 85 -14.02 8.35 -22.75
N GLY A 86 -14.90 7.37 -22.89
CA GLY A 86 -16.28 7.46 -22.43
C GLY A 86 -16.37 7.66 -20.92
N TYR A 87 -15.60 6.91 -20.15
CA TYR A 87 -15.52 7.09 -18.69
C TYR A 87 -14.99 8.49 -18.32
N SER A 88 -13.93 8.94 -18.98
CA SER A 88 -13.34 10.26 -18.74
C SER A 88 -14.29 11.41 -19.10
N ALA A 89 -15.08 11.29 -20.16
CA ALA A 89 -16.15 12.24 -20.48
C ALA A 89 -17.25 12.26 -19.42
N LYS A 90 -17.75 11.08 -18.99
CA LYS A 90 -18.74 10.98 -17.90
C LYS A 90 -18.23 11.62 -16.61
N GLN A 91 -16.96 11.42 -16.25
CA GLN A 91 -16.36 12.03 -15.06
C GLN A 91 -16.19 13.55 -15.20
N ALA A 92 -15.91 14.06 -16.41
CA ALA A 92 -15.86 15.49 -16.69
C ALA A 92 -17.23 16.15 -16.47
N GLU A 93 -18.30 15.55 -17.00
CA GLU A 93 -19.68 16.02 -16.77
C GLU A 93 -20.03 16.00 -15.29
N GLN A 94 -19.70 14.91 -14.59
CA GLN A 94 -19.95 14.79 -13.15
C GLN A 94 -19.18 15.81 -12.32
N GLY A 95 -17.93 16.11 -12.65
CA GLY A 95 -17.13 17.10 -11.94
C GLY A 95 -17.76 18.51 -12.01
N TYR A 96 -18.25 18.88 -13.19
CA TYR A 96 -18.89 20.17 -13.42
C TYR A 96 -20.31 20.23 -12.83
N TYR A 97 -21.17 19.30 -13.23
CA TYR A 97 -22.57 19.32 -12.82
C TYR A 97 -22.74 18.97 -11.34
N GLY A 98 -21.86 18.15 -10.77
CA GLY A 98 -21.86 17.83 -9.35
C GLY A 98 -21.61 19.07 -8.47
N LEU A 99 -20.73 19.98 -8.91
CA LEU A 99 -20.53 21.25 -8.21
C LEU A 99 -21.79 22.11 -8.24
N TRP A 100 -22.34 22.39 -9.42
CA TRP A 100 -23.55 23.20 -9.57
C TRP A 100 -24.74 22.61 -8.80
N TYR A 101 -24.91 21.29 -8.86
CA TYR A 101 -25.92 20.60 -8.06
C TYR A 101 -25.70 20.84 -6.56
N THR A 102 -24.46 20.78 -6.09
CA THR A 102 -24.16 21.03 -4.68
C THR A 102 -24.38 22.49 -4.29
N LEU A 103 -24.10 23.45 -5.18
CA LEU A 103 -24.36 24.88 -4.97
C LEU A 103 -25.85 25.19 -4.85
N GLU A 104 -26.68 24.71 -5.78
CA GLU A 104 -28.14 24.90 -5.72
C GLU A 104 -28.73 24.37 -4.42
N GLN A 105 -28.31 23.17 -4.03
CA GLN A 105 -28.84 22.51 -2.85
C GLN A 105 -28.31 23.10 -1.54
N SER A 106 -27.04 23.54 -1.51
CA SER A 106 -26.43 24.14 -0.30
C SER A 106 -27.01 25.51 0.02
N GLN A 107 -27.29 26.31 -1.01
CA GLN A 107 -27.81 27.66 -0.85
C GLN A 107 -29.33 27.71 -0.85
N ASN A 108 -30.00 26.62 -1.25
CA ASN A 108 -31.45 26.57 -1.48
C ASN A 108 -31.90 27.67 -2.46
N ILE A 109 -31.09 27.89 -3.50
CA ILE A 109 -31.32 28.86 -4.57
C ILE A 109 -31.41 28.08 -5.88
N ALA A 110 -32.42 28.37 -6.70
CA ALA A 110 -32.48 27.87 -8.06
C ALA A 110 -31.44 28.63 -8.91
N LEU A 111 -30.38 27.94 -9.34
CA LEU A 111 -29.37 28.52 -10.21
C LEU A 111 -29.72 28.14 -11.65
N SER A 112 -29.50 29.05 -12.60
CA SER A 112 -29.53 28.65 -14.00
C SER A 112 -28.24 27.88 -14.30
N MET A 113 -28.27 26.55 -14.09
CA MET A 113 -27.12 25.68 -14.33
C MET A 113 -26.66 25.82 -15.80
N PRO A 114 -25.45 26.35 -16.06
CA PRO A 114 -24.98 26.50 -17.43
C PRO A 114 -24.67 25.13 -18.02
N LEU A 115 -25.03 24.89 -19.28
CA LEU A 115 -24.65 23.66 -19.97
C LEU A 115 -23.17 23.69 -20.33
N ILE A 116 -22.43 22.64 -19.93
CA ILE A 116 -21.04 22.51 -20.36
C ILE A 116 -20.99 22.12 -21.84
N ASN A 117 -20.15 22.83 -22.61
CA ASN A 117 -19.99 22.56 -24.02
C ASN A 117 -19.37 21.17 -24.25
N HIS A 118 -19.99 20.37 -25.13
CA HIS A 118 -19.53 19.00 -25.43
C HIS A 118 -18.14 18.97 -26.08
N ASP A 119 -17.83 19.90 -26.98
CA ASP A 119 -16.52 20.00 -27.63
C ASP A 119 -15.43 20.34 -26.62
N TYR A 120 -15.74 21.15 -25.61
CA TYR A 120 -14.82 21.41 -24.50
C TYR A 120 -14.46 20.11 -23.75
N ILE A 121 -15.47 19.29 -23.41
CA ILE A 121 -15.23 17.98 -22.77
C ILE A 121 -14.39 17.09 -23.68
N MET A 122 -14.74 16.97 -24.95
CA MET A 122 -14.02 16.08 -25.86
C MET A 122 -12.59 16.56 -26.14
N ASN A 123 -12.37 17.88 -26.20
CA ASN A 123 -11.03 18.44 -26.28
C ASN A 123 -10.20 18.12 -25.03
N LEU A 124 -10.80 18.23 -23.84
CA LEU A 124 -10.17 17.90 -22.57
C LEU A 124 -9.82 16.41 -22.46
N VAL A 125 -10.72 15.52 -22.89
CA VAL A 125 -10.53 14.07 -22.93
C VAL A 125 -9.43 13.66 -23.91
N ASN A 126 -9.31 14.36 -25.04
CA ASN A 126 -8.30 14.08 -26.06
C ASN A 126 -6.97 14.83 -25.85
N ALA A 127 -6.91 15.72 -24.86
CA ALA A 127 -5.73 16.52 -24.55
C ALA A 127 -4.51 15.62 -24.24
N PRO A 128 -3.31 15.95 -24.75
CA PRO A 128 -2.11 15.24 -24.38
C PRO A 128 -1.79 15.42 -22.88
N VAL A 129 -1.34 14.34 -22.24
CA VAL A 129 -0.80 14.35 -20.87
C VAL A 129 0.67 13.94 -20.96
N ALA A 130 1.56 14.75 -20.38
CA ALA A 130 3.02 14.62 -20.53
C ALA A 130 3.44 14.46 -22.00
N GLY A 131 2.86 15.27 -22.89
CA GLY A 131 3.18 15.29 -24.33
C GLY A 131 2.63 14.11 -25.15
N LYS A 132 1.89 13.17 -24.54
CA LYS A 132 1.34 11.99 -25.24
C LYS A 132 -0.18 12.00 -25.23
N ARG A 133 -0.80 11.59 -26.35
CA ARG A 133 -2.23 11.29 -26.40
C ARG A 133 -2.52 9.95 -25.72
N LEU A 134 -3.76 9.77 -25.24
CA LEU A 134 -4.21 8.54 -24.61
C LEU A 134 -3.96 7.31 -25.50
N SER A 135 -4.30 7.38 -26.79
CA SER A 135 -4.07 6.29 -27.75
C SER A 135 -2.60 5.86 -27.79
N LYS A 136 -1.66 6.82 -27.85
CA LYS A 136 -0.23 6.52 -27.87
C LYS A 136 0.24 5.82 -26.59
N ARG A 137 -0.30 6.20 -25.42
CA ARG A 137 -0.02 5.51 -24.15
C ARG A 137 -0.57 4.08 -24.16
N LEU A 138 -1.83 3.89 -24.53
CA LEU A 138 -2.47 2.57 -24.56
C LEU A 138 -1.80 1.63 -25.57
N TYR A 139 -1.48 2.15 -26.76
CA TYR A 139 -0.84 1.37 -27.83
C TYR A 139 0.55 0.89 -27.44
N LYS A 140 1.32 1.72 -26.70
CA LYS A 140 2.59 1.29 -26.13
C LYS A 140 2.41 0.05 -25.22
N TYR A 141 1.49 0.10 -24.26
CA TYR A 141 1.26 -1.03 -23.34
C TYR A 141 0.68 -2.26 -24.05
N ARG A 142 -0.08 -2.05 -25.13
CA ARG A 142 -0.55 -3.13 -26.00
C ARG A 142 0.60 -3.79 -26.77
N ASP A 143 1.55 -2.99 -27.27
CA ASP A 143 2.75 -3.51 -27.94
C ASP A 143 3.63 -4.29 -26.96
N GLU A 144 3.80 -3.78 -25.74
CA GLU A 144 4.52 -4.47 -24.65
C GLU A 144 3.83 -5.80 -24.29
N LEU A 145 2.50 -5.82 -24.15
CA LEU A 145 1.76 -7.06 -23.91
C LEU A 145 1.95 -8.07 -25.04
N ALA A 146 1.85 -7.63 -26.30
CA ALA A 146 2.07 -8.50 -27.45
C ALA A 146 3.48 -9.10 -27.42
N GLN A 147 4.50 -8.28 -27.17
CA GLN A 147 5.89 -8.71 -27.09
C GLN A 147 6.12 -9.69 -25.94
N ASN A 148 5.62 -9.40 -24.74
CA ASN A 148 5.78 -10.28 -23.57
C ASN A 148 5.10 -11.64 -23.79
N VAL A 149 3.87 -11.64 -24.33
CA VAL A 149 3.15 -12.87 -24.65
C VAL A 149 3.93 -13.68 -25.69
N THR A 150 4.42 -13.05 -26.76
CA THR A 150 5.26 -13.72 -27.76
C THR A 150 6.52 -14.31 -27.15
N ASN A 151 7.24 -13.56 -26.31
CA ASN A 151 8.44 -14.03 -25.65
C ASN A 151 8.17 -15.20 -24.70
N ASN A 152 7.07 -15.16 -23.94
CA ASN A 152 6.67 -16.23 -23.02
C ASN A 152 6.31 -17.51 -23.77
N ILE A 153 5.66 -17.40 -24.95
CA ILE A 153 5.39 -18.56 -25.82
C ILE A 153 6.68 -19.15 -26.35
N ILE A 154 7.55 -18.32 -26.95
CA ILE A 154 8.84 -18.76 -27.51
C ILE A 154 9.70 -19.44 -26.43
N THR A 155 9.88 -18.77 -25.30
CA THR A 155 10.69 -19.26 -24.17
C THR A 155 10.12 -20.55 -23.62
N GLY A 156 8.81 -20.60 -23.35
CA GLY A 156 8.17 -21.79 -22.80
C GLY A 156 8.33 -23.01 -23.72
N LEU A 157 8.26 -22.82 -25.03
CA LEU A 157 8.47 -23.92 -25.98
C LEU A 157 9.91 -24.38 -26.04
N PHE A 158 10.88 -23.46 -26.10
CA PHE A 158 12.30 -23.81 -26.05
C PHE A 158 12.69 -24.54 -24.75
N GLU A 159 12.04 -24.20 -23.65
CA GLU A 159 12.22 -24.86 -22.35
C GLU A 159 11.39 -26.15 -22.18
N GLY A 160 10.62 -26.56 -23.19
CA GLY A 160 9.78 -27.76 -23.14
C GLY A 160 8.63 -27.68 -22.14
N LYS A 161 8.13 -26.47 -21.83
CA LYS A 161 6.99 -26.24 -20.93
C LYS A 161 5.70 -26.75 -21.54
N SER A 162 4.81 -27.22 -20.68
CA SER A 162 3.47 -27.63 -21.07
C SER A 162 2.61 -26.44 -21.50
N TYR A 163 1.57 -26.70 -22.30
CA TYR A 163 0.54 -25.71 -22.63
C TYR A 163 -0.01 -25.02 -21.38
N ALA A 164 -0.24 -25.77 -20.30
CA ALA A 164 -0.79 -25.24 -19.06
C ALA A 164 0.12 -24.19 -18.41
N GLU A 165 1.43 -24.41 -18.44
CA GLU A 165 2.43 -23.48 -17.90
C GLU A 165 2.51 -22.19 -18.73
N ILE A 166 2.58 -22.31 -20.07
CA ILE A 166 2.61 -21.15 -20.97
C ILE A 166 1.31 -20.34 -20.85
N ALA A 167 0.15 -21.02 -20.80
CA ALA A 167 -1.15 -20.38 -20.63
C ALA A 167 -1.30 -19.65 -19.28
N ARG A 168 -0.56 -20.06 -18.24
CA ARG A 168 -0.49 -19.34 -16.96
C ARG A 168 0.29 -18.04 -17.10
N TRP A 169 1.47 -18.07 -17.73
CA TRP A 169 2.26 -16.84 -17.97
C TRP A 169 1.49 -15.81 -18.80
N ILE A 170 0.79 -16.24 -19.85
CA ILE A 170 -0.05 -15.35 -20.66
C ILE A 170 -1.19 -14.74 -19.84
N ASN A 171 -1.77 -15.50 -18.90
CA ASN A 171 -2.81 -14.99 -18.01
C ASN A 171 -2.28 -13.87 -17.10
N GLU A 172 -1.10 -14.07 -16.51
CA GLU A 172 -0.43 -13.08 -15.65
C GLU A 172 -0.13 -11.78 -16.42
N GLU A 173 0.43 -11.88 -17.63
CA GLU A 173 0.69 -10.72 -18.50
C GLU A 173 -0.60 -9.97 -18.87
N THR A 174 -1.66 -10.71 -19.22
CA THR A 174 -2.93 -10.11 -19.62
C THR A 174 -3.62 -9.41 -18.44
N GLU A 175 -3.54 -10.01 -17.24
CA GLU A 175 -4.06 -9.40 -16.00
C GLU A 175 -3.29 -8.13 -15.63
N ALA A 176 -1.96 -8.15 -15.74
CA ALA A 176 -1.12 -6.97 -15.51
C ALA A 176 -1.48 -5.83 -16.47
N SER A 177 -1.65 -6.13 -17.77
CA SER A 177 -2.04 -5.14 -18.78
C SER A 177 -3.44 -4.57 -18.52
N TYR A 178 -4.40 -5.39 -18.09
CA TYR A 178 -5.72 -4.93 -17.66
C TYR A 178 -5.63 -3.97 -16.45
N LYS A 179 -4.89 -4.33 -15.40
CA LYS A 179 -4.68 -3.47 -14.23
C LYS A 179 -4.04 -2.14 -14.63
N GLN A 180 -3.14 -2.16 -15.61
CA GLN A 180 -2.52 -0.95 -16.15
C GLN A 180 -3.53 -0.07 -16.91
N ALA A 181 -4.37 -0.64 -17.77
CA ALA A 181 -5.43 0.10 -18.45
C ALA A 181 -6.42 0.73 -17.47
N LEU A 182 -6.77 0.02 -16.39
CA LEU A 182 -7.63 0.51 -15.33
C LEU A 182 -7.00 1.69 -14.55
N ARG A 183 -5.69 1.63 -14.29
CA ARG A 183 -4.93 2.73 -13.69
C ARG A 183 -4.95 3.99 -14.58
N ILE A 184 -4.77 3.81 -15.89
CA ILE A 184 -4.88 4.90 -16.87
C ILE A 184 -6.30 5.47 -16.86
N ALA A 185 -7.32 4.61 -16.86
CA ALA A 185 -8.72 5.02 -16.84
C ALA A 185 -9.04 5.89 -15.62
N ARG A 186 -8.65 5.46 -14.41
CA ARG A 186 -8.83 6.22 -13.17
C ARG A 186 -8.11 7.57 -13.21
N THR A 187 -6.87 7.58 -13.72
CA THR A 187 -6.05 8.79 -13.77
C THR A 187 -6.61 9.83 -14.74
N GLU A 188 -6.96 9.42 -15.97
CA GLU A 188 -7.55 10.33 -16.96
C GLU A 188 -8.92 10.84 -16.53
N ALA A 189 -9.76 9.95 -16.02
CA ALA A 189 -11.12 10.32 -15.63
C ALA A 189 -11.15 11.23 -14.39
N GLY A 190 -10.27 10.97 -13.43
CA GLY A 190 -10.11 11.86 -12.29
C GLY A 190 -9.54 13.23 -12.70
N ARG A 191 -8.57 13.27 -13.64
CA ARG A 191 -8.02 14.53 -14.16
C ARG A 191 -9.12 15.37 -14.82
N THR A 192 -9.92 14.76 -15.69
CA THR A 192 -10.99 15.50 -16.38
C THR A 192 -12.06 15.98 -15.40
N GLN A 193 -12.41 15.19 -14.39
CA GLN A 193 -13.27 15.61 -13.30
C GLN A 193 -12.73 16.84 -12.56
N SER A 194 -11.48 16.81 -12.11
CA SER A 194 -10.89 17.92 -11.36
C SER A 194 -10.79 19.21 -12.18
N VAL A 195 -10.46 19.10 -13.47
CA VAL A 195 -10.42 20.25 -14.38
C VAL A 195 -11.81 20.87 -14.56
N THR A 196 -12.86 20.04 -14.71
CA THR A 196 -14.21 20.57 -14.92
C THR A 196 -14.88 21.05 -13.63
N THR A 197 -14.54 20.46 -12.47
CA THR A 197 -14.91 21.03 -11.16
C THR A 197 -14.28 22.41 -10.97
N GLN A 198 -12.99 22.57 -11.29
CA GLN A 198 -12.33 23.88 -11.25
C GLN A 198 -12.99 24.91 -12.17
N LYS A 199 -13.37 24.50 -13.39
CA LYS A 199 -14.14 25.37 -14.31
C LYS A 199 -15.46 25.83 -13.68
N GLY A 200 -16.17 24.94 -13.01
CA GLY A 200 -17.42 25.32 -12.33
C GLY A 200 -17.18 26.28 -11.16
N TYR A 201 -16.06 26.18 -10.44
CA TYR A 201 -15.71 27.17 -9.41
C TYR A 201 -15.47 28.56 -10.01
N GLU A 202 -14.74 28.62 -11.14
CA GLU A 202 -14.45 29.86 -11.85
C GLU A 202 -15.75 30.54 -12.31
N GLU A 203 -16.67 29.78 -12.92
CA GLU A 203 -17.97 30.32 -13.37
C GLU A 203 -18.90 30.70 -12.21
N ALA A 204 -18.93 29.94 -11.12
CA ALA A 204 -19.68 30.29 -9.93
C ALA A 204 -19.21 31.63 -9.34
N LYS A 205 -17.88 31.85 -9.29
CA LYS A 205 -17.29 33.11 -8.85
C LYS A 205 -17.63 34.27 -9.80
N GLU A 206 -17.63 34.05 -11.11
CA GLU A 206 -18.06 35.05 -12.11
C GLU A 206 -19.52 35.48 -11.94
N LEU A 207 -20.39 34.58 -11.48
CA LEU A 207 -21.79 34.90 -11.12
C LEU A 207 -21.92 35.66 -9.79
N GLY A 208 -20.81 35.97 -9.13
CA GLY A 208 -20.78 36.69 -7.85
C GLY A 208 -21.00 35.81 -6.63
N ILE A 209 -20.93 34.48 -6.77
CA ILE A 209 -20.98 33.57 -5.62
C ILE A 209 -19.64 33.68 -4.87
N ASN A 210 -19.70 34.02 -3.58
CA ASN A 210 -18.54 34.06 -2.71
C ASN A 210 -18.11 32.65 -2.33
N ILE A 211 -17.26 32.06 -3.18
CA ILE A 211 -16.85 30.66 -3.12
C ILE A 211 -15.33 30.53 -3.01
N LYS A 212 -14.89 29.59 -2.16
CA LYS A 212 -13.52 29.09 -2.08
C LYS A 212 -13.49 27.59 -2.33
N LYS A 213 -12.29 27.06 -2.57
CA LYS A 213 -12.06 25.62 -2.73
C LYS A 213 -11.24 25.07 -1.57
N LYS A 214 -11.72 23.97 -0.99
CA LYS A 214 -11.05 23.23 0.07
C LYS A 214 -10.58 21.88 -0.47
N TRP A 215 -9.35 21.51 -0.18
CA TRP A 215 -8.83 20.19 -0.53
C TRP A 215 -9.49 19.12 0.36
N LEU A 216 -10.00 18.07 -0.26
CA LEU A 216 -10.60 16.93 0.41
C LEU A 216 -9.84 15.65 0.05
N ALA A 217 -8.99 15.20 0.95
CA ALA A 217 -8.29 13.94 0.84
C ALA A 217 -9.21 12.77 1.18
N THR A 218 -8.98 11.64 0.51
CA THR A 218 -9.69 10.40 0.83
C THR A 218 -9.24 9.90 2.21
N ILE A 219 -10.18 9.65 3.13
CA ILE A 219 -9.86 8.96 4.38
C ILE A 219 -9.70 7.48 4.09
N ASP A 220 -8.46 6.98 4.11
CA ASP A 220 -8.06 5.57 4.16
C ASP A 220 -6.53 5.46 4.30
N LYS A 221 -6.01 4.24 4.47
CA LYS A 221 -4.57 3.95 4.59
C LYS A 221 -3.74 4.18 3.30
N HIS A 222 -4.36 4.54 2.17
CA HIS A 222 -3.70 4.63 0.86
C HIS A 222 -3.53 6.06 0.34
N THR A 223 -4.06 7.06 1.05
CA THR A 223 -3.85 8.47 0.70
C THR A 223 -2.40 8.84 1.00
N ARG A 224 -1.69 9.35 -0.02
CA ARG A 224 -0.29 9.77 0.11
C ARG A 224 -0.13 10.98 1.02
N ARG A 225 1.02 11.08 1.66
CA ARG A 225 1.30 12.10 2.67
C ARG A 225 1.19 13.54 2.18
N THR A 226 1.71 13.86 0.99
CA THR A 226 1.56 15.21 0.40
C THR A 226 0.09 15.63 0.32
N HIS A 227 -0.80 14.69 0.03
CA HIS A 227 -2.23 14.94 -0.05
C HIS A 227 -2.94 14.91 1.32
N GLN A 228 -2.41 14.17 2.30
CA GLN A 228 -2.85 14.25 3.71
C GLN A 228 -2.54 15.65 4.26
N GLU A 229 -1.33 16.17 4.01
CA GLU A 229 -0.90 17.51 4.41
C GLU A 229 -1.68 18.63 3.70
N LEU A 230 -2.26 18.35 2.54
CA LEU A 230 -3.15 19.28 1.85
C LEU A 230 -4.58 19.24 2.40
N ASP A 231 -4.98 18.18 3.09
CA ASP A 231 -6.36 17.96 3.52
C ASP A 231 -6.89 19.09 4.40
N GLY A 232 -8.07 19.59 4.06
CA GLY A 232 -8.70 20.71 4.76
C GLY A 232 -8.14 22.09 4.43
N LYS A 233 -7.04 22.21 3.68
CA LYS A 233 -6.53 23.52 3.25
C LYS A 233 -7.54 24.21 2.34
N GLU A 234 -7.80 25.48 2.62
CA GLU A 234 -8.68 26.35 1.84
C GLU A 234 -7.84 27.37 1.07
N VAL A 235 -8.17 27.56 -0.20
CA VAL A 235 -7.57 28.59 -1.06
C VAL A 235 -8.66 29.28 -1.89
N ASP A 236 -8.40 30.48 -2.37
CA ASP A 236 -9.33 31.14 -3.29
C ASP A 236 -9.39 30.40 -4.63
N VAL A 237 -10.47 30.56 -5.39
CA VAL A 237 -10.70 29.81 -6.65
C VAL A 237 -9.54 29.92 -7.64
N ASP A 238 -8.93 31.11 -7.72
CA ASP A 238 -7.85 31.42 -8.66
C ASP A 238 -6.46 31.01 -8.14
N GLU A 239 -6.35 30.68 -6.85
CA GLU A 239 -5.11 30.28 -6.21
C GLU A 239 -4.82 28.79 -6.41
N GLU A 240 -3.56 28.41 -6.21
CA GLU A 240 -3.11 27.02 -6.32
C GLU A 240 -2.79 26.43 -4.95
N PHE A 241 -3.04 25.13 -4.81
CA PHE A 241 -2.52 24.34 -3.70
C PHE A 241 -1.04 24.11 -3.90
N THR A 242 -0.24 24.40 -2.88
CA THR A 242 1.22 24.24 -2.92
C THR A 242 1.67 23.14 -1.96
N ILE A 243 2.50 22.22 -2.45
CA ILE A 243 3.08 21.15 -1.64
C ILE A 243 4.44 20.75 -2.22
N ARG A 244 5.49 20.73 -1.38
CA ARG A 244 6.84 20.26 -1.72
C ARG A 244 7.40 20.78 -3.06
N GLY A 245 7.18 22.06 -3.37
CA GLY A 245 7.68 22.69 -4.61
C GLY A 245 6.81 22.46 -5.85
N HIS A 246 5.69 21.75 -5.72
CA HIS A 246 4.67 21.58 -6.74
C HIS A 246 3.45 22.46 -6.46
N SER A 247 2.74 22.85 -7.51
CA SER A 247 1.54 23.69 -7.41
C SER A 247 0.49 23.24 -8.40
N ALA A 248 -0.78 23.26 -7.99
CA ALA A 248 -1.90 22.88 -8.83
C ALA A 248 -3.20 23.54 -8.39
N LYS A 249 -4.10 23.81 -9.35
CA LYS A 249 -5.47 24.28 -9.05
C LYS A 249 -6.31 23.28 -8.26
N GLY A 250 -5.96 21.99 -8.28
CA GLY A 250 -6.70 20.92 -7.58
C GLY A 250 -6.02 19.55 -7.75
N PRO A 251 -6.61 18.47 -7.20
CA PRO A 251 -6.09 17.12 -7.34
C PRO A 251 -5.93 16.71 -8.80
N ARG A 252 -4.91 15.90 -9.10
CA ARG A 252 -4.65 15.36 -10.46
C ARG A 252 -4.29 16.44 -11.51
N MET A 253 -3.83 17.60 -11.05
CA MET A 253 -3.45 18.73 -11.90
C MET A 253 -2.02 19.23 -11.63
N PHE A 254 -1.19 18.48 -10.90
CA PHE A 254 0.20 18.87 -10.62
C PHE A 254 1.13 18.68 -11.81
N GLY A 255 0.78 17.80 -12.76
CA GLY A 255 1.61 17.45 -13.89
C GLY A 255 2.74 16.48 -13.55
N VAL A 256 2.78 15.96 -12.32
CA VAL A 256 3.79 15.03 -11.82
C VAL A 256 3.13 13.72 -11.42
N ALA A 257 3.73 12.60 -11.84
CA ALA A 257 3.10 11.28 -11.69
C ALA A 257 2.87 10.87 -10.22
N SER A 258 3.79 11.21 -9.31
CA SER A 258 3.66 10.93 -7.87
C SER A 258 2.44 11.61 -7.25
N GLU A 259 2.08 12.80 -7.73
CA GLU A 259 0.95 13.59 -7.23
C GLU A 259 -0.36 13.37 -7.99
N ASP A 260 -0.31 12.86 -9.22
CA ASP A 260 -1.52 12.74 -10.05
C ASP A 260 -2.05 11.30 -10.18
N VAL A 261 -1.18 10.32 -10.38
CA VAL A 261 -1.58 8.94 -10.70
C VAL A 261 -2.26 8.27 -9.51
N ASN A 262 -3.37 7.55 -9.73
CA ASN A 262 -4.17 6.89 -8.69
C ASN A 262 -4.69 7.82 -7.57
N CYS A 263 -4.60 9.14 -7.73
CA CYS A 263 -5.15 10.07 -6.75
C CYS A 263 -6.68 9.87 -6.64
N ARG A 264 -7.19 9.87 -5.40
CA ARG A 264 -8.62 9.73 -5.07
C ARG A 264 -9.19 10.99 -4.39
N CYS A 265 -8.35 11.98 -4.12
CA CYS A 265 -8.75 13.25 -3.54
C CYS A 265 -9.69 14.04 -4.47
N THR A 266 -10.43 14.98 -3.90
CA THR A 266 -11.26 15.94 -4.62
C THR A 266 -11.12 17.31 -3.97
N THR A 267 -11.75 18.32 -4.54
CA THR A 267 -12.04 19.58 -3.85
C THR A 267 -13.51 19.63 -3.47
N ILE A 268 -13.82 20.41 -2.43
CA ILE A 268 -15.18 20.76 -2.03
C ILE A 268 -15.31 22.28 -1.95
N GLU A 269 -16.51 22.77 -2.25
CA GLU A 269 -16.87 24.18 -2.13
C GLU A 269 -16.95 24.63 -0.67
N VAL A 270 -16.51 25.86 -0.44
CA VAL A 270 -16.77 26.62 0.78
C VAL A 270 -17.47 27.91 0.35
N VAL A 271 -18.77 28.03 0.63
CA VAL A 271 -19.60 29.17 0.21
C VAL A 271 -19.94 29.99 1.44
N ASP A 272 -19.59 31.28 1.43
CA ASP A 272 -19.79 32.18 2.57
C ASP A 272 -19.23 31.64 3.91
N GLY A 273 -18.10 30.92 3.83
CA GLY A 273 -17.47 30.26 4.98
C GLY A 273 -18.16 28.98 5.45
N ILE A 274 -19.21 28.54 4.77
CA ILE A 274 -19.93 27.30 5.06
C ILE A 274 -19.31 26.17 4.23
N SER A 275 -18.81 25.14 4.90
CA SER A 275 -18.29 23.92 4.29
C SER A 275 -19.02 22.68 4.81
N PRO A 276 -19.00 21.54 4.08
CA PRO A 276 -19.58 20.29 4.57
C PRO A 276 -19.13 19.89 5.98
N GLU A 277 -20.10 19.55 6.85
CA GLU A 277 -19.84 19.15 8.24
C GLU A 277 -19.56 17.65 8.41
N LEU A 278 -19.91 16.82 7.41
CA LEU A 278 -19.62 15.40 7.41
C LEU A 278 -18.70 15.04 6.24
N ARG A 279 -17.90 13.99 6.43
CA ARG A 279 -17.12 13.35 5.36
C ARG A 279 -17.20 11.83 5.51
N LYS A 280 -16.97 11.14 4.39
CA LYS A 280 -16.91 9.69 4.38
C LYS A 280 -15.57 9.18 4.88
N ASP A 281 -15.61 8.24 5.81
CA ASP A 281 -14.48 7.39 6.14
C ASP A 281 -14.53 6.16 5.21
N ASN A 282 -13.48 5.94 4.40
CA ASN A 282 -13.46 4.79 3.49
C ASN A 282 -12.94 3.52 4.14
N GLU A 283 -12.54 3.55 5.40
CA GLU A 283 -12.24 2.35 6.19
C GLU A 283 -13.55 1.80 6.75
N SER A 284 -14.27 2.57 7.57
CA SER A 284 -15.57 2.17 8.15
C SER A 284 -16.72 2.16 7.13
N LYS A 285 -16.56 2.86 5.99
CA LYS A 285 -17.60 3.13 4.98
C LYS A 285 -18.74 4.02 5.48
N GLU A 286 -18.63 4.61 6.66
CA GLU A 286 -19.64 5.47 7.26
C GLU A 286 -19.36 6.97 7.03
N MET A 287 -20.40 7.80 7.19
CA MET A 287 -20.23 9.24 7.25
C MET A 287 -19.99 9.65 8.70
N SER A 288 -18.91 10.37 8.95
CA SER A 288 -18.59 10.92 10.26
C SER A 288 -18.42 12.43 10.18
N GLU A 289 -18.37 13.08 11.35
CA GLU A 289 -18.04 14.50 11.45
C GLU A 289 -16.73 14.82 10.70
N PHE A 290 -16.70 15.97 10.05
CA PHE A 290 -15.54 16.42 9.29
C PHE A 290 -14.35 16.61 10.22
N LYS A 291 -13.42 15.66 10.16
CA LYS A 291 -12.09 15.73 10.76
C LYS A 291 -11.08 15.88 9.65
N SER A 292 -10.00 16.63 9.84
CA SER A 292 -8.86 16.57 8.92
C SER A 292 -8.31 15.14 8.87
N TYR A 293 -7.55 14.79 7.83
CA TYR A 293 -6.93 13.47 7.74
C TYR A 293 -6.09 13.18 8.99
N ASP A 294 -5.32 14.17 9.46
CA ASP A 294 -4.51 14.07 10.68
C ASP A 294 -5.37 13.84 11.92
N ASP A 295 -6.51 14.52 12.06
CA ASP A 295 -7.40 14.36 13.22
C ASP A 295 -8.18 13.04 13.18
N TRP A 296 -8.59 12.60 11.99
CA TRP A 296 -9.14 11.26 11.80
C TRP A 296 -8.11 10.19 12.18
N PHE A 297 -6.87 10.33 11.69
CA PHE A 297 -5.79 9.40 11.98
C PHE A 297 -5.48 9.36 13.48
N LYS A 298 -5.33 10.52 14.14
CA LYS A 298 -5.18 10.62 15.61
C LYS A 298 -6.35 9.98 16.36
N GLY A 299 -7.57 10.18 15.87
CA GLY A 299 -8.79 9.61 16.46
C GLY A 299 -8.82 8.09 16.37
N ARG A 300 -8.38 7.51 15.25
CA ARG A 300 -8.25 6.05 15.08
C ARG A 300 -7.23 5.47 16.05
N ILE A 301 -6.07 6.12 16.19
CA ILE A 301 -5.05 5.73 17.17
C ILE A 301 -5.60 5.79 18.62
N ARG A 302 -6.57 6.67 18.91
CA ARG A 302 -7.16 6.82 20.26
C ARG A 302 -8.44 6.01 20.51
N GLY A 303 -9.15 5.54 19.49
CA GLY A 303 -10.57 5.15 19.58
C GLY A 303 -10.94 3.69 19.32
N GLU A 304 -10.00 2.77 19.12
CA GLU A 304 -10.32 1.39 18.71
C GLU A 304 -10.70 0.41 19.84
N ILE A 305 -11.02 0.86 21.07
CA ILE A 305 -11.41 -0.05 22.18
C ILE A 305 -12.53 0.55 23.07
N THR A 306 -13.58 -0.22 23.37
CA THR A 306 -14.50 0.05 24.51
C THR A 306 -14.30 -0.97 25.66
N ASP A 307 -14.16 -0.46 26.89
CA ASP A 307 -13.92 -1.26 28.12
C ASP A 307 -14.96 -2.36 28.40
N ASP A 308 -16.22 -2.14 28.01
CA ASP A 308 -17.36 -3.05 28.28
C ASP A 308 -17.31 -4.34 27.45
N LEU A 309 -16.85 -4.24 26.20
CA LEU A 309 -16.71 -5.40 25.31
C LEU A 309 -15.47 -6.23 25.68
N ALA A 310 -14.42 -5.58 26.20
CA ALA A 310 -13.25 -6.23 26.79
C ALA A 310 -13.58 -7.01 28.07
N ASP A 311 -14.38 -6.42 28.97
CA ASP A 311 -14.85 -7.09 30.19
C ASP A 311 -15.66 -8.36 29.87
N LYS A 312 -16.55 -8.25 28.88
CA LYS A 312 -17.35 -9.40 28.42
C LYS A 312 -16.48 -10.51 27.83
N ALA A 313 -15.55 -10.16 26.95
CA ALA A 313 -14.62 -11.12 26.34
C ALA A 313 -13.76 -11.83 27.40
N MET A 314 -13.24 -11.10 28.38
CA MET A 314 -12.39 -11.65 29.45
C MET A 314 -13.16 -12.62 30.36
N SER A 315 -14.43 -12.33 30.63
CA SER A 315 -15.30 -13.23 31.41
C SER A 315 -15.56 -14.56 30.69
N LEU A 316 -15.78 -14.51 29.37
CA LEU A 316 -16.00 -15.70 28.53
C LEU A 316 -14.73 -16.54 28.43
N LYS A 317 -13.56 -15.90 28.20
CA LYS A 317 -12.26 -16.58 28.14
C LYS A 317 -11.94 -17.29 29.45
N LYS A 318 -12.12 -16.62 30.59
CA LYS A 318 -11.85 -17.20 31.90
C LYS A 318 -12.74 -18.41 32.22
N PHE A 319 -13.99 -18.40 31.76
CA PHE A 319 -14.88 -19.56 31.88
C PHE A 319 -14.35 -20.75 31.06
N ILE A 320 -14.01 -20.53 29.79
CA ILE A 320 -13.52 -21.58 28.86
C ILE A 320 -12.19 -22.19 29.36
N GLU A 321 -11.23 -21.35 29.78
CA GLU A 321 -9.94 -21.81 30.30
C GLU A 321 -10.06 -22.53 31.65
N GLY A 322 -11.14 -22.28 32.40
CA GLY A 322 -11.42 -22.92 33.68
C GLY A 322 -12.11 -24.27 33.59
N VAL A 323 -12.56 -24.70 32.40
CA VAL A 323 -13.15 -26.03 32.19
C VAL A 323 -12.03 -27.02 31.91
N ASP A 324 -11.61 -27.76 32.95
CA ASP A 324 -10.65 -28.86 32.81
C ASP A 324 -11.35 -30.10 32.27
N LEU A 325 -11.13 -30.43 30.99
CA LEU A 325 -11.69 -31.59 30.30
C LEU A 325 -11.10 -32.94 30.77
N GLY A 326 -10.14 -32.93 31.69
CA GLY A 326 -9.42 -34.12 32.18
C GLY A 326 -9.99 -34.77 33.44
N ASP A 327 -10.84 -34.08 34.22
CA ASP A 327 -11.31 -34.54 35.55
C ASP A 327 -12.81 -34.96 35.52
N TRP A 328 -13.25 -35.63 34.45
CA TRP A 328 -14.69 -35.86 34.17
C TRP A 328 -15.21 -37.21 34.66
N ASP A 329 -14.34 -38.05 35.22
CA ASP A 329 -14.63 -39.43 35.64
C ASP A 329 -15.71 -39.55 36.75
N HIS A 330 -16.17 -38.44 37.31
CA HIS A 330 -17.12 -38.37 38.44
C HIS A 330 -18.45 -37.67 38.11
N LEU A 331 -18.66 -37.21 36.86
CA LEU A 331 -19.90 -36.57 36.41
C LEU A 331 -20.86 -37.58 35.78
N SER A 332 -22.17 -37.36 35.96
CA SER A 332 -23.18 -38.15 35.26
C SER A 332 -23.30 -37.73 33.80
N GLU A 333 -23.82 -38.64 32.96
CA GLU A 333 -23.97 -38.44 31.51
C GLU A 333 -24.79 -37.18 31.17
N ALA A 334 -25.82 -36.87 31.96
CA ALA A 334 -26.63 -35.66 31.80
C ALA A 334 -25.91 -34.37 32.24
N GLU A 335 -24.99 -34.46 33.22
CA GLU A 335 -24.19 -33.31 33.66
C GLU A 335 -23.08 -33.01 32.65
N MET A 336 -22.52 -34.03 32.01
CA MET A 336 -21.55 -33.89 30.92
C MET A 336 -22.20 -33.23 29.69
N GLU A 337 -23.37 -33.70 29.25
CA GLU A 337 -24.07 -33.11 28.11
C GLU A 337 -24.45 -31.63 28.34
N ALA A 338 -24.88 -31.28 29.56
CA ALA A 338 -25.24 -29.89 29.89
C ALA A 338 -24.01 -28.97 29.91
N LEU A 339 -22.88 -29.44 30.44
CA LEU A 339 -21.65 -28.67 30.52
C LEU A 339 -21.00 -28.49 29.14
N GLU A 340 -21.07 -29.51 28.28
CA GLU A 340 -20.59 -29.47 26.90
C GLU A 340 -21.38 -28.45 26.07
N ALA A 341 -22.72 -28.44 26.20
CA ALA A 341 -23.57 -27.44 25.54
C ALA A 341 -23.28 -26.00 25.99
N GLU A 342 -23.04 -25.77 27.29
CA GLU A 342 -22.70 -24.44 27.83
C GLU A 342 -21.31 -23.98 27.36
N TYR A 343 -20.35 -24.91 27.26
CA TYR A 343 -19.01 -24.65 26.75
C TYR A 343 -19.02 -24.27 25.27
N GLU A 344 -19.76 -24.99 24.43
CA GLU A 344 -19.88 -24.70 23.00
C GLU A 344 -20.53 -23.34 22.76
N GLU A 345 -21.61 -23.01 23.47
CA GLU A 345 -22.31 -21.73 23.32
C GLU A 345 -21.38 -20.55 23.65
N LYS A 346 -20.67 -20.62 24.78
CA LYS A 346 -19.77 -19.55 25.23
C LYS A 346 -18.51 -19.44 24.37
N SER A 347 -18.01 -20.57 23.84
CA SER A 347 -16.89 -20.60 22.89
C SER A 347 -17.25 -19.91 21.58
N MET A 348 -18.42 -20.20 21.02
CA MET A 348 -18.90 -19.50 19.82
C MET A 348 -19.09 -17.99 20.04
N GLN A 349 -19.58 -17.60 21.22
CA GLN A 349 -19.72 -16.18 21.56
C GLN A 349 -18.37 -15.47 21.65
N LEU A 350 -17.36 -16.11 22.25
CA LEU A 350 -16.00 -15.57 22.34
C LEU A 350 -15.32 -15.51 20.96
N GLU A 351 -15.41 -16.57 20.16
CA GLU A 351 -14.85 -16.61 18.80
C GLU A 351 -15.41 -15.50 17.93
N LYS A 352 -16.72 -15.24 18.00
CA LYS A 352 -17.35 -14.14 17.26
C LYS A 352 -16.81 -12.78 17.69
N ILE A 353 -16.65 -12.55 18.99
CA ILE A 353 -16.10 -11.30 19.53
C ILE A 353 -14.64 -11.11 19.08
N LEU A 354 -13.82 -12.16 19.11
CA LEU A 354 -12.42 -12.13 18.72
C LEU A 354 -12.21 -12.06 17.20
N ALA A 355 -13.11 -12.64 16.40
CA ALA A 355 -13.07 -12.53 14.95
C ALA A 355 -13.31 -11.08 14.49
N GLU A 356 -14.18 -10.36 15.20
CA GLU A 356 -14.49 -8.96 14.92
C GLU A 356 -13.50 -8.01 15.62
N ASN A 357 -12.92 -8.39 16.77
CA ASN A 357 -12.02 -7.58 17.59
C ASN A 357 -10.88 -8.44 18.20
N PRO A 358 -9.83 -8.76 17.43
CA PRO A 358 -8.83 -9.77 17.79
C PRO A 358 -8.02 -9.47 19.06
N ASP A 359 -7.86 -8.18 19.39
CA ASP A 359 -6.99 -7.72 20.48
C ASP A 359 -7.74 -7.29 21.75
N ILE A 360 -9.05 -7.52 21.81
CA ILE A 360 -9.95 -6.94 22.82
C ILE A 360 -9.76 -7.45 24.26
N LEU A 361 -9.08 -8.59 24.43
CA LEU A 361 -8.80 -9.16 25.75
C LEU A 361 -7.64 -8.47 26.48
N ARG A 362 -6.82 -7.69 25.76
CA ARG A 362 -5.57 -7.11 26.29
C ARG A 362 -5.80 -5.87 27.17
N LEU A 363 -7.02 -5.37 27.23
CA LEU A 363 -7.34 -4.03 27.73
C LEU A 363 -7.53 -3.88 29.22
N LYS A 364 -7.63 -5.00 29.94
CA LYS A 364 -7.94 -5.01 31.39
C LYS A 364 -6.79 -5.55 32.23
N GLU A 365 -5.62 -5.75 31.64
CA GLU A 365 -4.50 -6.45 32.27
C GLU A 365 -3.35 -5.53 32.74
N VAL A 366 -3.56 -4.34 33.32
CA VAL A 366 -2.44 -3.69 34.07
C VAL A 366 -2.86 -2.83 35.29
N PRO A 367 -2.29 -3.11 36.48
CA PRO A 367 -2.08 -2.13 37.54
C PRO A 367 -0.59 -1.81 37.86
N LYS A 368 -0.36 -0.50 37.88
CA LYS A 368 0.44 0.39 38.76
C LYS A 368 1.97 0.52 38.79
N ASP A 369 2.84 -0.49 38.78
CA ASP A 369 4.26 -0.21 39.14
C ASP A 369 5.27 -0.33 37.98
N LEU A 370 5.23 0.70 37.12
CA LEU A 370 5.99 0.92 35.86
C LEU A 370 7.53 1.04 35.98
N LYS A 371 8.11 0.89 37.17
CA LYS A 371 9.58 0.96 37.33
C LYS A 371 10.26 -0.41 37.26
N THR A 372 9.51 -1.49 37.50
CA THR A 372 10.06 -2.85 37.43
C THR A 372 9.87 -3.47 36.03
N ALA A 373 8.88 -3.01 35.26
CA ALA A 373 8.54 -3.53 33.92
C ALA A 373 9.59 -3.26 32.82
N LEU A 374 10.47 -2.27 33.01
CA LEU A 374 11.59 -2.01 32.09
C LEU A 374 12.59 -3.18 32.02
N ALA A 375 12.59 -4.09 33.00
CA ALA A 375 13.51 -5.23 33.06
C ALA A 375 12.95 -6.52 32.44
N GLU A 376 11.63 -6.61 32.21
CA GLU A 376 10.97 -7.89 31.85
C GLU A 376 10.00 -7.77 30.66
N ASN A 377 10.37 -6.99 29.64
CA ASN A 377 9.88 -7.18 28.27
C ASN A 377 8.34 -7.05 28.10
N LEU A 378 7.75 -6.02 28.70
CA LEU A 378 6.30 -5.74 28.69
C LEU A 378 6.02 -4.32 28.18
N PHE A 379 6.23 -4.08 26.88
CA PHE A 379 5.67 -2.91 26.21
C PHE A 379 4.51 -3.34 25.32
N GLU A 380 3.37 -2.66 25.39
CA GLU A 380 2.32 -2.84 24.39
C GLU A 380 2.77 -2.27 23.03
N ILE A 381 2.26 -2.85 21.93
CA ILE A 381 2.57 -2.48 20.53
C ILE A 381 2.45 -0.96 20.28
N LYS A 382 1.57 -0.27 21.01
CA LYS A 382 1.34 1.17 20.91
C LYS A 382 2.37 2.01 21.69
N GLU A 383 2.91 1.50 22.79
CA GLU A 383 3.87 2.20 23.63
C GLU A 383 5.27 2.25 23.01
N ILE A 384 5.65 1.20 22.25
CA ILE A 384 6.90 1.15 21.48
C ILE A 384 6.93 2.27 20.44
N ASP A 385 5.81 2.47 19.74
CA ASP A 385 5.67 3.51 18.72
C ASP A 385 5.77 4.92 19.33
N GLU A 386 5.27 5.11 20.55
CA GLU A 386 5.33 6.38 21.26
C GLU A 386 6.77 6.81 21.61
N LEU A 387 7.73 5.86 21.71
CA LEU A 387 9.16 6.16 21.85
C LEU A 387 9.72 6.93 20.64
N PHE A 388 9.05 6.87 19.48
CA PHE A 388 9.50 7.50 18.25
C PHE A 388 8.52 8.56 17.78
N TYR A 389 7.24 8.24 17.59
CA TYR A 389 6.28 9.08 16.87
C TYR A 389 5.99 10.43 17.53
N ASN A 390 6.20 10.54 18.84
CA ASN A 390 6.02 11.79 19.59
C ASN A 390 7.33 12.56 19.79
N THR A 391 8.44 12.08 19.23
CA THR A 391 9.76 12.70 19.40
C THR A 391 10.05 13.71 18.31
N GLU A 392 10.67 14.83 18.70
CA GLU A 392 11.03 15.91 17.77
C GLU A 392 11.99 15.40 16.68
N ASN A 393 12.96 14.55 17.04
CA ASN A 393 13.91 14.00 16.07
C ASN A 393 13.23 13.12 15.02
N TYR A 394 12.27 12.27 15.42
CA TYR A 394 11.55 11.42 14.47
C TYR A 394 10.62 12.23 13.58
N LEU A 395 9.88 13.19 14.14
CA LEU A 395 8.99 14.07 13.37
C LEU A 395 9.78 14.90 12.34
N ASN A 396 10.93 15.43 12.73
CA ASN A 396 11.81 16.17 11.82
C ASN A 396 12.41 15.28 10.74
N TRP A 397 12.93 14.10 11.12
CA TRP A 397 13.44 13.11 10.17
C TRP A 397 12.36 12.71 9.17
N ARG A 398 11.15 12.45 9.65
CA ARG A 398 10.00 12.11 8.82
C ARG A 398 9.71 13.22 7.81
N GLN A 399 9.70 14.49 8.23
CA GLN A 399 9.40 15.63 7.35
C GLN A 399 10.39 15.83 6.19
N ILE A 400 11.64 15.35 6.32
CA ILE A 400 12.67 15.53 5.28
C ILE A 400 12.78 14.36 4.28
N ILE A 401 12.06 13.26 4.50
CA ILE A 401 12.05 12.10 3.59
C ILE A 401 11.45 12.51 2.24
N THR A 402 12.19 12.30 1.14
CA THR A 402 11.68 12.50 -0.22
C THR A 402 10.81 11.33 -0.68
N ASP A 403 10.07 11.48 -1.78
CA ASP A 403 9.24 10.40 -2.32
C ASP A 403 10.12 9.21 -2.78
N GLU A 404 11.30 9.47 -3.35
CA GLU A 404 12.27 8.44 -3.73
C GLU A 404 12.81 7.67 -2.51
N GLN A 405 13.14 8.39 -1.44
CA GLN A 405 13.60 7.80 -0.18
C GLN A 405 12.49 7.01 0.52
N TYR A 406 11.26 7.52 0.50
CA TYR A 406 10.09 6.80 1.00
C TYR A 406 9.87 5.50 0.23
N GLU A 407 9.89 5.57 -1.11
CA GLU A 407 9.79 4.40 -1.98
C GLU A 407 10.95 3.42 -1.74
N ALA A 408 12.17 3.91 -1.49
CA ALA A 408 13.30 3.04 -1.15
C ALA A 408 13.05 2.26 0.17
N ILE A 409 12.58 2.95 1.22
CA ILE A 409 12.21 2.32 2.50
C ILE A 409 11.05 1.33 2.29
N PHE A 410 9.98 1.74 1.59
CA PHE A 410 8.81 0.90 1.34
C PHE A 410 9.15 -0.35 0.53
N ASN A 411 9.95 -0.21 -0.54
CA ASN A 411 10.37 -1.32 -1.38
C ASN A 411 11.32 -2.26 -0.62
N TYR A 412 12.22 -1.73 0.20
CA TYR A 412 13.07 -2.54 1.08
C TYR A 412 12.24 -3.36 2.07
N ALA A 413 11.31 -2.72 2.78
CA ALA A 413 10.42 -3.38 3.72
C ALA A 413 9.50 -4.41 3.05
N ALA A 414 9.13 -4.19 1.79
CA ALA A 414 8.35 -5.14 1.00
C ALA A 414 9.16 -6.34 0.50
N SER A 415 10.44 -6.14 0.16
CA SER A 415 11.38 -7.16 -0.27
C SER A 415 12.82 -6.63 -0.19
N SER A 416 13.56 -7.13 0.79
CA SER A 416 14.92 -6.66 1.08
C SER A 416 16.01 -7.39 0.28
N ASP A 417 15.66 -8.51 -0.36
CA ASP A 417 16.62 -9.45 -0.99
C ASP A 417 17.51 -8.79 -2.05
N TYR A 418 16.94 -8.00 -2.95
CA TYR A 418 17.70 -7.42 -4.07
C TYR A 418 18.71 -6.36 -3.61
N MET A 419 18.31 -5.48 -2.69
CA MET A 419 19.18 -4.43 -2.14
C MET A 419 20.29 -5.04 -1.27
N ASN A 420 19.93 -6.01 -0.42
CA ASN A 420 20.89 -6.69 0.44
C ASN A 420 21.86 -7.57 -0.37
N TYR A 421 21.39 -8.24 -1.42
CA TYR A 421 22.24 -9.01 -2.33
C TYR A 421 23.23 -8.10 -3.07
N TYR A 422 22.78 -6.94 -3.56
CA TYR A 422 23.67 -5.96 -4.18
C TYR A 422 24.78 -5.49 -3.24
N LEU A 423 24.44 -5.16 -1.99
CA LEU A 423 25.41 -4.71 -0.99
C LEU A 423 26.43 -5.79 -0.62
N ARG A 424 26.02 -7.07 -0.60
CA ARG A 424 26.91 -8.21 -0.32
C ARG A 424 27.76 -8.60 -1.52
N HIS A 425 27.20 -8.53 -2.73
CA HIS A 425 27.79 -9.05 -3.97
C HIS A 425 27.59 -8.10 -5.17
N PRO A 426 28.14 -6.87 -5.12
CA PRO A 426 27.90 -5.86 -6.16
C PRO A 426 28.37 -6.35 -7.54
N GLU A 427 29.56 -6.95 -7.58
CA GLU A 427 30.18 -7.55 -8.78
C GLU A 427 29.33 -8.62 -9.48
N ASN A 428 28.46 -9.31 -8.74
CA ASN A 428 27.61 -10.37 -9.28
C ASN A 428 26.33 -9.79 -9.86
N ILE A 429 25.68 -8.85 -9.16
CA ILE A 429 24.44 -8.25 -9.64
C ILE A 429 24.68 -7.39 -10.88
N GLU A 430 25.82 -6.70 -10.95
CA GLU A 430 26.18 -5.86 -12.11
C GLU A 430 26.38 -6.68 -13.39
N LYS A 431 26.60 -7.99 -13.27
CA LYS A 431 26.66 -8.95 -14.39
C LYS A 431 25.29 -9.51 -14.76
N LEU A 432 24.33 -9.51 -13.83
CA LEU A 432 22.99 -10.09 -13.96
C LEU A 432 21.95 -9.07 -14.41
N ILE A 433 22.12 -7.80 -14.05
CA ILE A 433 21.19 -6.70 -14.33
C ILE A 433 21.96 -5.58 -15.01
N THR A 434 21.54 -5.18 -16.22
CA THR A 434 22.19 -4.10 -16.98
C THR A 434 21.21 -2.97 -17.31
N GLY A 435 21.73 -1.74 -17.47
CA GLY A 435 20.94 -0.57 -17.86
C GLY A 435 20.04 -0.05 -16.74
N SER A 436 18.85 0.45 -17.10
CA SER A 436 17.97 1.23 -16.20
C SER A 436 17.54 0.50 -14.92
N GLY A 437 17.54 -0.84 -14.91
CA GLY A 437 17.22 -1.63 -13.72
C GLY A 437 18.33 -1.57 -12.66
N LEU A 438 19.59 -1.59 -13.09
CA LEU A 438 20.74 -1.46 -12.20
C LEU A 438 20.84 -0.04 -11.65
N ASP A 439 20.61 0.97 -12.49
CA ASP A 439 20.62 2.37 -12.07
C ASP A 439 19.53 2.65 -11.02
N LYS A 440 18.33 2.10 -11.22
CA LYS A 440 17.24 2.20 -10.24
C LYS A 440 17.60 1.56 -8.90
N LEU A 441 18.19 0.36 -8.92
CA LEU A 441 18.62 -0.33 -7.70
C LEU A 441 19.70 0.46 -6.95
N LYS A 442 20.69 1.00 -7.68
CA LYS A 442 21.74 1.84 -7.11
C LYS A 442 21.17 3.09 -6.45
N LEU A 443 20.25 3.78 -7.12
CA LEU A 443 19.57 4.95 -6.57
C LEU A 443 18.79 4.61 -5.30
N GLN A 444 18.00 3.53 -5.31
CA GLN A 444 17.24 3.11 -4.12
C GLN A 444 18.16 2.78 -2.93
N VAL A 445 19.30 2.12 -3.17
CA VAL A 445 20.28 1.82 -2.12
C VAL A 445 20.90 3.12 -1.58
N MET A 446 21.27 4.05 -2.46
CA MET A 446 21.81 5.36 -2.05
C MET A 446 20.80 6.18 -1.25
N ASP A 447 19.56 6.28 -1.73
CA ASP A 447 18.46 7.01 -1.09
C ASP A 447 18.19 6.44 0.31
N LEU A 448 18.19 5.10 0.44
CA LEU A 448 17.98 4.43 1.72
C LEU A 448 19.14 4.66 2.69
N GLN A 449 20.40 4.52 2.24
CA GLN A 449 21.57 4.79 3.09
C GLN A 449 21.59 6.24 3.58
N GLU A 450 21.26 7.19 2.70
CA GLU A 450 21.23 8.61 3.04
C GLU A 450 20.16 8.89 4.08
N ILE A 451 18.92 8.44 3.86
CA ILE A 451 17.82 8.81 4.74
C ILE A 451 17.94 8.15 6.11
N LEU A 452 18.38 6.89 6.19
CA LEU A 452 18.64 6.22 7.47
C LEU A 452 19.71 6.95 8.28
N GLY A 453 20.77 7.45 7.63
CA GLY A 453 21.85 8.21 8.28
C GLY A 453 21.46 9.63 8.72
N ARG A 454 20.26 10.11 8.36
CA ARG A 454 19.75 11.43 8.79
C ARG A 454 18.90 11.35 10.05
N TYR A 455 18.42 10.17 10.46
CA TYR A 455 17.73 10.01 11.74
C TYR A 455 18.73 10.09 12.89
N THR A 456 18.34 10.72 14.00
CA THR A 456 19.17 10.81 15.22
C THR A 456 18.37 10.29 16.40
N ALA A 457 18.83 9.21 17.04
CA ALA A 457 18.17 8.60 18.19
C ALA A 457 17.97 9.63 19.33
N GLN A 458 16.73 9.83 19.77
CA GLN A 458 16.42 10.82 20.82
C GLN A 458 16.69 10.31 22.23
N THR A 459 16.61 9.00 22.42
CA THR A 459 16.82 8.29 23.69
C THR A 459 17.63 7.03 23.46
N ASP A 460 18.14 6.44 24.54
CA ASP A 460 18.71 5.09 24.50
C ASP A 460 17.56 4.08 24.35
N PHE A 461 17.75 3.06 23.52
CA PHE A 461 16.83 1.93 23.39
C PHE A 461 17.57 0.68 22.92
N THR A 462 16.91 -0.46 23.01
CA THR A 462 17.47 -1.75 22.61
C THR A 462 16.56 -2.38 21.56
N VAL A 463 17.15 -2.94 20.51
CA VAL A 463 16.45 -3.67 19.46
C VAL A 463 16.94 -5.11 19.40
N TYR A 464 16.12 -5.96 18.79
CA TYR A 464 16.29 -7.39 18.76
C TYR A 464 16.29 -7.90 17.33
N ARG A 465 17.03 -8.98 17.08
CA ARG A 465 17.02 -9.68 15.79
C ARG A 465 17.21 -11.17 15.99
N GLY A 466 16.51 -11.99 15.19
CA GLY A 466 16.83 -13.40 14.98
C GLY A 466 17.51 -13.60 13.62
N SER A 467 18.44 -14.55 13.53
CA SER A 467 19.07 -14.94 12.26
C SER A 467 19.49 -16.41 12.29
N ASP A 468 19.65 -17.02 11.13
CA ASP A 468 20.17 -18.36 10.88
C ASP A 468 21.66 -18.39 10.51
N VAL A 469 22.36 -17.25 10.60
CA VAL A 469 23.78 -17.13 10.24
C VAL A 469 24.65 -17.93 11.20
N VAL A 470 25.57 -18.74 10.66
CA VAL A 470 26.55 -19.50 11.44
C VAL A 470 27.85 -18.71 11.55
N TYR A 471 28.26 -18.39 12.77
CA TYR A 471 29.54 -17.74 13.05
C TYR A 471 30.61 -18.73 13.51
N ASN A 472 31.86 -18.41 13.21
CA ASN A 472 32.99 -18.95 13.94
C ASN A 472 33.12 -18.22 15.29
N LEU A 473 32.97 -18.94 16.40
CA LEU A 473 32.97 -18.36 17.75
C LEU A 473 34.30 -17.69 18.11
N ASP A 474 35.41 -18.16 17.55
CA ASP A 474 36.74 -17.58 17.79
C ASP A 474 36.85 -16.13 17.26
N GLU A 475 35.96 -15.74 16.34
CA GLU A 475 35.89 -14.38 15.80
C GLU A 475 34.97 -13.45 16.60
N LEU A 476 34.27 -13.97 17.61
CA LEU A 476 33.30 -13.22 18.42
C LEU A 476 33.92 -12.89 19.78
N VAL A 477 34.82 -11.91 19.78
CA VAL A 477 35.56 -11.51 20.99
C VAL A 477 34.89 -10.29 21.64
N PRO A 478 34.40 -10.39 22.89
CA PRO A 478 33.87 -9.24 23.63
C PRO A 478 34.87 -8.07 23.70
N GLY A 479 34.37 -6.85 23.52
CA GLY A 479 35.16 -5.62 23.46
C GLY A 479 35.65 -5.26 22.06
N THR A 480 35.59 -6.17 21.08
CA THR A 480 35.96 -5.88 19.69
C THR A 480 34.80 -5.29 18.90
N GLU A 481 35.14 -4.54 17.85
CA GLU A 481 34.17 -3.96 16.93
C GLU A 481 34.25 -4.66 15.57
N ARG A 482 33.10 -4.95 14.95
CA ARG A 482 33.05 -5.54 13.61
C ARG A 482 31.78 -5.16 12.87
N VAL A 483 31.86 -5.26 11.55
CA VAL A 483 30.69 -5.26 10.67
C VAL A 483 30.25 -6.72 10.50
N PHE A 484 29.03 -7.03 10.91
CA PHE A 484 28.47 -8.39 10.81
C PHE A 484 27.91 -8.69 9.42
N ASP A 485 27.37 -7.69 8.74
CA ASP A 485 26.84 -7.78 7.39
C ASP A 485 27.07 -6.47 6.63
N LYS A 486 27.34 -6.56 5.32
CA LYS A 486 27.43 -5.37 4.45
C LYS A 486 26.06 -4.84 4.06
N ALA A 487 25.04 -5.69 4.12
CA ALA A 487 23.65 -5.35 3.88
C ALA A 487 23.08 -4.41 4.96
N PHE A 488 21.87 -3.88 4.71
CA PHE A 488 21.06 -3.28 5.77
C PHE A 488 20.63 -4.37 6.75
N LEU A 489 20.46 -4.01 8.01
CA LEU A 489 20.11 -4.96 9.06
C LEU A 489 18.75 -4.60 9.68
N SER A 490 17.72 -5.36 9.33
CA SER A 490 16.38 -5.24 9.93
C SER A 490 16.39 -5.75 11.37
N SER A 491 15.80 -5.00 12.29
CA SER A 491 15.66 -5.39 13.69
C SER A 491 14.32 -4.92 14.23
N SER A 492 13.92 -5.36 15.41
CA SER A 492 12.64 -4.99 16.01
C SER A 492 12.82 -4.52 17.44
N LEU A 493 12.03 -3.53 17.87
CA LEU A 493 11.88 -3.24 19.30
C LEU A 493 11.02 -4.30 20.02
N ASP A 494 10.27 -5.11 19.29
CA ASP A 494 9.54 -6.26 19.81
C ASP A 494 10.41 -7.53 19.71
N ARG A 495 10.82 -8.04 20.87
CA ARG A 495 11.64 -9.25 20.96
C ARG A 495 10.94 -10.47 20.38
N ALA A 496 9.63 -10.62 20.57
CA ALA A 496 8.86 -11.77 20.07
C ALA A 496 8.76 -11.73 18.54
N ALA A 497 8.52 -10.55 17.97
CA ALA A 497 8.56 -10.33 16.53
C ALA A 497 9.96 -10.65 15.96
N ALA A 498 11.03 -10.15 16.58
CA ALA A 498 12.41 -10.43 16.18
C ALA A 498 12.78 -11.93 16.20
N GLN A 499 12.29 -12.67 17.20
CA GLN A 499 12.57 -14.09 17.33
C GLN A 499 11.89 -14.93 16.25
N SER A 500 10.77 -14.47 15.70
CA SER A 500 10.07 -15.16 14.61
C SER A 500 10.94 -15.31 13.35
N PHE A 501 11.89 -14.39 13.13
CA PHE A 501 12.83 -14.43 11.99
C PHE A 501 13.78 -15.64 12.02
N ALA A 502 13.99 -16.26 13.17
CA ALA A 502 14.88 -17.42 13.32
C ALA A 502 14.13 -18.72 13.67
N LYS A 503 12.79 -18.72 13.63
CA LYS A 503 11.94 -19.84 14.11
C LYS A 503 12.21 -21.18 13.44
N ASN A 504 12.72 -21.17 12.20
CA ASN A 504 13.01 -22.37 11.41
C ASN A 504 14.51 -22.71 11.35
N ALA A 505 15.37 -21.97 12.05
CA ALA A 505 16.81 -22.21 12.03
C ALA A 505 17.18 -23.39 12.96
N SER A 506 18.09 -24.25 12.51
CA SER A 506 18.60 -25.37 13.32
C SER A 506 19.57 -24.91 14.43
N SER A 507 20.20 -23.75 14.27
CA SER A 507 21.04 -23.12 15.30
C SER A 507 20.87 -21.58 15.20
N PRO A 508 19.80 -21.02 15.77
CA PRO A 508 19.49 -19.59 15.68
C PRO A 508 20.52 -18.73 16.43
N VAL A 509 20.72 -17.53 15.90
CA VAL A 509 21.45 -16.44 16.56
C VAL A 509 20.46 -15.33 16.92
N PHE A 510 20.46 -14.94 18.20
CA PHE A 510 19.67 -13.84 18.72
C PHE A 510 20.58 -12.67 19.09
N TYR A 511 20.24 -11.50 18.57
CA TYR A 511 20.94 -10.26 18.85
C TYR A 511 20.09 -9.41 19.78
N GLU A 512 20.75 -8.83 20.77
CA GLU A 512 20.27 -7.72 21.58
C GLU A 512 21.22 -6.55 21.32
N ILE A 513 20.72 -5.49 20.69
CA ILE A 513 21.55 -4.41 20.16
C ILE A 513 21.14 -3.10 20.82
N ASP A 514 22.05 -2.52 21.59
CA ASP A 514 21.86 -1.23 22.22
C ASP A 514 22.14 -0.10 21.22
N VAL A 515 21.18 0.83 21.10
CA VAL A 515 21.29 2.06 20.32
C VAL A 515 21.33 3.24 21.28
N LYS A 516 22.43 3.99 21.26
CA LYS A 516 22.62 5.14 22.16
C LYS A 516 21.98 6.40 21.59
N LYS A 517 21.47 7.24 22.49
CA LYS A 517 21.01 8.60 22.20
C LYS A 517 22.08 9.36 21.43
N GLY A 518 21.65 10.06 20.38
CA GLY A 518 22.51 10.86 19.50
C GLY A 518 23.09 10.08 18.33
N SER A 519 22.96 8.74 18.30
CA SER A 519 23.45 7.93 17.19
C SER A 519 22.57 8.04 15.94
N LYS A 520 23.20 7.84 14.77
CA LYS A 520 22.66 7.90 13.41
C LYS A 520 22.91 6.60 12.64
N VAL A 521 22.81 5.49 13.37
CA VAL A 521 23.14 4.14 12.89
C VAL A 521 22.02 3.48 12.07
N GLY A 522 20.85 4.12 12.01
CA GLY A 522 19.62 3.58 11.41
C GLY A 522 18.42 4.47 11.68
N ALA A 523 17.23 4.00 11.33
CA ALA A 523 15.98 4.69 11.65
C ALA A 523 14.86 3.71 11.98
N TYR A 524 13.88 4.20 12.75
CA TYR A 524 12.62 3.49 12.95
C TYR A 524 11.76 3.64 11.69
N ILE A 525 11.36 2.55 11.06
CA ILE A 525 10.70 2.59 9.73
C ILE A 525 9.31 1.97 9.71
N GLU A 526 8.78 1.56 10.87
CA GLU A 526 7.52 0.83 10.99
C GLU A 526 6.33 1.52 10.27
N GLU A 527 6.20 2.84 10.38
CA GLU A 527 5.12 3.61 9.73
C GLU A 527 5.20 3.59 8.20
N ILE A 528 6.39 3.33 7.65
CA ILE A 528 6.67 3.31 6.20
C ILE A 528 6.68 1.88 5.67
N SER A 529 6.92 0.89 6.54
CA SER A 529 6.93 -0.52 6.18
C SER A 529 5.58 -0.97 5.63
N LYS A 530 5.61 -1.77 4.55
CA LYS A 530 4.41 -2.36 3.92
C LYS A 530 3.64 -3.29 4.88
N TYR A 531 4.32 -3.81 5.89
CA TYR A 531 3.76 -4.68 6.94
C TYR A 531 3.43 -3.90 8.23
N GLY A 532 3.49 -2.57 8.17
CA GLY A 532 3.30 -1.66 9.28
C GLY A 532 2.08 -2.03 10.11
N GLU A 533 2.37 -2.33 11.39
CA GLU A 533 1.50 -2.68 12.53
C GLU A 533 2.00 -3.94 13.29
N LYS A 534 3.06 -4.65 12.85
CA LYS A 534 3.50 -5.90 13.51
C LYS A 534 4.98 -6.05 13.82
N GLU A 535 5.89 -5.40 13.08
CA GLU A 535 7.31 -5.76 13.15
C GLU A 535 8.14 -4.80 13.99
N LYS A 536 7.63 -3.61 14.33
CA LYS A 536 8.33 -2.56 15.09
C LYS A 536 9.75 -2.33 14.56
N GLU A 537 9.85 -2.23 13.24
CA GLU A 537 11.12 -2.35 12.55
C GLU A 537 12.00 -1.12 12.79
N PHE A 538 13.16 -1.36 13.39
CA PHE A 538 14.30 -0.45 13.34
C PHE A 538 15.32 -0.98 12.33
N LEU A 539 15.55 -0.20 11.28
CA LEU A 539 16.44 -0.58 10.19
C LEU A 539 17.80 0.08 10.37
N PHE A 540 18.84 -0.71 10.63
CA PHE A 540 20.21 -0.23 10.62
C PHE A 540 20.71 0.02 9.20
N ASN A 541 21.57 1.02 9.08
CA ASN A 541 22.22 1.35 7.81
C ASN A 541 23.12 0.19 7.32
N ALA A 542 23.45 0.22 6.04
CA ALA A 542 24.34 -0.76 5.45
C ALA A 542 25.75 -0.66 6.06
N SER A 543 26.36 -1.81 6.35
CA SER A 543 27.68 -1.89 6.97
C SER A 543 27.81 -1.20 8.33
N THR A 544 26.72 -1.06 9.09
CA THR A 544 26.77 -0.59 10.48
C THR A 544 27.75 -1.43 11.30
N LYS A 545 28.59 -0.76 12.08
CA LYS A 545 29.57 -1.39 12.95
C LYS A 545 28.95 -1.66 14.32
N PHE A 546 29.28 -2.81 14.90
CA PHE A 546 28.80 -3.18 16.21
C PHE A 546 29.97 -3.56 17.12
N LYS A 547 29.93 -3.08 18.35
CA LYS A 547 30.82 -3.56 19.42
C LYS A 547 30.19 -4.74 20.11
N ILE A 548 30.96 -5.81 20.24
CA ILE A 548 30.53 -7.03 20.94
C ILE A 548 30.61 -6.76 22.44
N ILE A 549 29.48 -6.79 23.14
CA ILE A 549 29.43 -6.62 24.59
C ILE A 549 29.55 -7.98 25.27
N SER A 550 28.79 -8.97 24.82
CA SER A 550 28.87 -10.34 25.34
C SER A 550 28.45 -11.38 24.30
N VAL A 551 29.02 -12.58 24.44
CA VAL A 551 28.71 -13.75 23.61
C VAL A 551 28.35 -14.88 24.54
N ASN A 552 27.16 -15.45 24.36
CA ASN A 552 26.69 -16.58 25.15
C ASN A 552 26.12 -17.66 24.22
N LYS A 553 26.70 -18.85 24.23
CA LYS A 553 26.24 -19.98 23.43
C LYS A 553 25.61 -21.03 24.34
N THR A 554 24.39 -21.44 24.00
CA THR A 554 23.72 -22.60 24.58
C THR A 554 23.68 -23.75 23.57
N ASP A 555 23.17 -24.91 23.98
CA ASP A 555 22.95 -26.04 23.07
C ASP A 555 21.88 -25.73 22.00
N GLU A 556 21.02 -24.73 22.25
CA GLU A 556 19.88 -24.38 21.41
C GLU A 556 20.13 -23.14 20.54
N ALA A 557 20.94 -22.18 20.99
CA ALA A 557 21.11 -20.90 20.29
C ALA A 557 22.42 -20.16 20.65
N LEU A 558 22.77 -19.16 19.84
CA LEU A 558 23.80 -18.18 20.15
C LEU A 558 23.16 -16.82 20.48
N TYR A 559 23.52 -16.24 21.61
CA TYR A 559 23.05 -14.91 22.04
C TYR A 559 24.20 -13.92 22.00
N LEU A 560 23.99 -12.82 21.28
CA LEU A 560 24.94 -11.72 21.14
C LEU A 560 24.34 -10.45 21.72
N LYS A 561 25.02 -9.86 22.71
CA LYS A 561 24.73 -8.49 23.12
C LYS A 561 25.71 -7.56 22.43
N LEU A 562 25.19 -6.58 21.72
CA LEU A 562 25.94 -5.65 20.88
C LEU A 562 25.59 -4.21 21.24
N GLU A 563 26.48 -3.29 20.92
CA GLU A 563 26.21 -1.85 20.87
C GLU A 563 26.45 -1.37 19.44
N ALA A 564 25.48 -0.66 18.87
CA ALA A 564 25.60 -0.07 17.53
C ALA A 564 26.49 1.18 17.57
N ILE A 565 27.45 1.26 16.66
CA ILE A 565 28.43 2.35 16.56
C ILE A 565 28.41 2.90 15.13
N GLU A 566 28.48 4.23 15.03
CA GLU A 566 28.60 4.95 13.75
C GLU A 566 29.89 4.65 12.99
#